data_AF-A0A1I1YNK5-F1
#
_entry.id   AF-A0A1I1YNK5-F1
#
_cell.length_a   1.000
_cell.length_b   1.000
_cell.length_c   1.000
_cell.angle_alpha   90.00
_cell.angle_beta   90.00
_cell.angle_gamma   90.00
#
_symmetry.space_group_name_H-M   'P 1'
#
loop_
_entity.id
_entity.type
_entity.pdbx_description
1 polymer ?
#
loop_
_entity_poly.entity_id
_entity_poly.type
_entity_poly.pdbx_seq_one_letter_code
_entity_poly.pdbx_strand_id
1 'polypeptide(L)'
;MDSKSAAKREYIFRDLHVTPMEKVNYPSAHYPVAYCEMAGGMQVSYTARPHVSPDSVEAMTLVKLASGSNLLGYYMYHGGSNPRGENGFLNEYGLPKITYDYQSPLGEFGRIGESYDRIRTLSLFMEAYGAILAPMGTVLPEGQAELHPENTEALRYCLRQKDGSGFLFLNNFQDHVDMPDREDVSVTLDASKGQARFPHTGSLRLKQGISAVLPFHLEAAGIRIVSATVQPLTKLTDIEEPLLVFYAHEGLSPELVISEDMVANVTSDGGGIVEQQNGVYIVRPAVGKQHAAEVKRKDGNVVRILVLSREEALGTYRLRLWGEERLLISDSHLYVSGEQLICTSPGRAEWQVAVYPAAAADIKASQGSLSPATGGLLQTYTVKVAAYEPQLLVSTTSNRHAAVQIDAAWPEQVADLFLHIKYDGDVAAAYLKNELLTDHIHYGQAWPIGLKGFQNELRDNELQLAITPIRKGTTHTFVNQAFVERFEGVEIAAFHEIKAVPHYVTALSQVFE
;
A
#
# COMPACT_ATOMS: atom_id res chain seq x y z
N MET A 1 22.43 -14.33 -11.71
CA MET A 1 23.44 -14.60 -10.67
C MET A 1 22.72 -14.41 -9.35
N ASP A 2 22.37 -15.50 -8.67
CA ASP A 2 21.75 -15.44 -7.35
C ASP A 2 22.85 -15.20 -6.32
N SER A 3 23.16 -13.93 -6.04
CA SER A 3 23.62 -13.62 -4.70
C SER A 3 22.40 -13.69 -3.81
N LYS A 4 22.24 -14.77 -3.03
CA LYS A 4 21.28 -14.77 -1.92
C LYS A 4 21.64 -13.58 -1.03
N SER A 5 20.85 -12.52 -1.12
CA SER A 5 20.95 -11.37 -0.24
C SER A 5 20.71 -11.85 1.19
N ALA A 6 21.57 -11.44 2.12
CA ALA A 6 21.47 -11.85 3.51
C ALA A 6 20.20 -11.27 4.16
N ALA A 7 19.63 -12.02 5.10
CA ALA A 7 18.47 -11.57 5.86
C ALA A 7 18.78 -10.27 6.61
N LYS A 8 17.80 -9.37 6.58
CA LYS A 8 17.96 -7.96 6.97
C LYS A 8 17.49 -7.73 8.41
N ARG A 9 18.27 -6.96 9.20
CA ARG A 9 17.92 -6.60 10.59
C ARG A 9 16.79 -5.58 10.67
N GLU A 10 16.44 -4.99 9.54
CA GLU A 10 15.44 -3.93 9.40
C GLU A 10 14.03 -4.38 9.79
N TYR A 11 13.77 -5.70 9.76
CA TYR A 11 12.49 -6.37 10.08
C TYR A 11 12.44 -6.91 11.52
N ILE A 12 13.48 -6.66 12.33
CA ILE A 12 13.55 -7.03 13.74
C ILE A 12 13.23 -5.78 14.58
N PHE A 13 12.28 -5.90 15.50
CA PHE A 13 11.91 -4.81 16.40
C PHE A 13 13.08 -4.37 17.27
N ARG A 14 13.15 -3.07 17.55
CA ARG A 14 14.18 -2.44 18.38
C ARG A 14 13.63 -1.20 19.06
N ASP A 15 14.16 -0.77 20.19
CA ASP A 15 13.91 0.57 20.69
C ASP A 15 14.93 1.52 20.06
N LEU A 16 14.50 2.32 19.09
CA LEU A 16 15.37 3.24 18.35
C LEU A 16 15.79 4.47 19.16
N HIS A 17 15.12 4.78 20.28
CA HIS A 17 15.56 5.84 21.18
C HIS A 17 16.73 5.38 22.05
N VAL A 18 16.75 4.10 22.43
CA VAL A 18 17.80 3.51 23.27
C VAL A 18 18.95 2.95 22.43
N THR A 19 18.62 2.21 21.37
CA THR A 19 19.58 1.58 20.46
C THR A 19 19.26 2.02 19.02
N PRO A 20 19.77 3.18 18.57
CA PRO A 20 19.58 3.63 17.20
C PRO A 20 20.12 2.60 16.18
N MET A 21 19.68 2.72 14.92
CA MET A 21 20.18 1.85 13.84
C MET A 21 21.69 1.99 13.63
N GLU A 22 22.16 3.23 13.71
CA GLU A 22 23.56 3.59 13.56
C GLU A 22 24.01 4.37 14.79
N LYS A 23 25.32 4.36 15.08
CA LYS A 23 25.85 5.06 16.24
C LYS A 23 25.70 6.57 16.06
N VAL A 24 25.04 7.23 17.00
CA VAL A 24 24.89 8.69 17.03
C VAL A 24 25.84 9.33 18.05
N ASN A 25 26.16 10.61 17.84
CA ASN A 25 27.02 11.41 18.71
C ASN A 25 26.24 12.38 19.62
N TYR A 26 24.94 12.19 19.76
CA TYR A 26 24.04 12.96 20.62
C TYR A 26 23.22 12.02 21.51
N PRO A 27 22.60 12.52 22.60
CA PRO A 27 21.74 11.71 23.45
C PRO A 27 20.44 11.37 22.71
N SER A 28 20.37 10.18 22.09
CA SER A 28 19.23 9.77 21.26
C SER A 28 17.89 9.84 21.97
N ALA A 29 17.85 9.55 23.27
CA ALA A 29 16.64 9.61 24.09
C ALA A 29 16.01 11.01 24.23
N HIS A 30 16.73 12.09 23.88
CA HIS A 30 16.22 13.46 23.96
C HIS A 30 15.55 13.95 22.66
N TYR A 31 15.59 13.15 21.60
CA TYR A 31 15.09 13.53 20.28
C TYR A 31 14.08 12.51 19.77
N PRO A 32 13.06 12.93 19.01
CA PRO A 32 12.17 12.00 18.36
C PRO A 32 12.94 11.18 17.31
N VAL A 33 12.62 9.90 17.21
CA VAL A 33 13.08 9.08 16.09
C VAL A 33 12.26 9.42 14.85
N ALA A 34 12.97 9.78 13.78
CA ALA A 34 12.40 10.07 12.47
C ALA A 34 13.18 9.31 11.39
N TYR A 35 12.48 8.43 10.66
CA TYR A 35 13.02 7.86 9.43
C TYR A 35 12.72 8.81 8.29
N CYS A 36 13.73 9.55 7.82
CA CYS A 36 13.57 10.45 6.68
C CYS A 36 13.56 9.69 5.34
N GLU A 37 14.30 8.58 5.27
CA GLU A 37 14.52 7.79 4.05
C GLU A 37 14.34 6.30 4.35
N MET A 38 13.08 5.88 4.50
CA MET A 38 12.74 4.47 4.47
C MET A 38 12.52 4.05 3.02
N ALA A 39 13.01 2.88 2.62
CA ALA A 39 12.86 2.42 1.24
C ALA A 39 11.38 2.19 0.89
N GLY A 40 10.79 3.06 0.06
CA GLY A 40 9.44 2.84 -0.51
C GLY A 40 9.45 1.87 -1.70
N GLY A 41 10.65 1.60 -2.21
CA GLY A 41 10.99 0.73 -3.32
C GLY A 41 12.50 0.62 -3.44
N MET A 42 13.01 0.26 -4.61
CA MET A 42 14.44 0.32 -4.92
C MET A 42 14.64 0.54 -6.41
N GLN A 43 15.55 1.46 -6.76
CA GLN A 43 15.93 1.65 -8.15
C GLN A 43 16.67 0.42 -8.69
N VAL A 44 16.25 -0.03 -9.86
CA VAL A 44 16.93 -1.09 -10.61
C VAL A 44 18.17 -0.50 -11.27
N SER A 45 19.31 -1.15 -11.10
CA SER A 45 20.60 -0.73 -11.67
C SER A 45 21.18 -1.81 -12.59
N TYR A 46 22.20 -1.47 -13.38
CA TYR A 46 22.88 -2.43 -14.23
C TYR A 46 23.56 -3.56 -13.42
N THR A 47 23.99 -3.26 -12.19
CA THR A 47 24.70 -4.19 -11.31
C THR A 47 23.80 -4.95 -10.34
N ALA A 48 22.62 -4.41 -10.02
CA ALA A 48 21.68 -5.00 -9.07
C ALA A 48 20.23 -4.76 -9.52
N ARG A 49 19.47 -5.84 -9.68
CA ARG A 49 18.08 -5.82 -10.18
C ARG A 49 17.09 -6.39 -9.17
N PRO A 50 16.94 -5.73 -8.00
CA PRO A 50 16.06 -6.23 -6.96
C PRO A 50 14.61 -6.15 -7.42
N HIS A 51 13.82 -7.14 -7.01
CA HIS A 51 12.37 -7.04 -6.99
C HIS A 51 11.94 -6.74 -5.56
N VAL A 52 11.32 -5.58 -5.34
CA VAL A 52 10.87 -5.20 -3.99
C VAL A 52 9.44 -5.69 -3.78
N SER A 53 9.27 -6.64 -2.85
CA SER A 53 7.93 -7.12 -2.48
C SER A 53 7.14 -6.02 -1.76
N PRO A 54 5.85 -5.81 -2.07
CA PRO A 54 5.02 -4.87 -1.32
C PRO A 54 4.84 -5.26 0.16
N ASP A 55 4.90 -6.57 0.47
CA ASP A 55 4.87 -7.06 1.87
C ASP A 55 6.11 -6.58 2.64
N SER A 56 7.24 -6.47 1.95
CA SER A 56 8.50 -5.97 2.51
C SER A 56 8.39 -4.51 2.93
N VAL A 57 7.82 -3.66 2.07
CA VAL A 57 7.61 -2.24 2.37
C VAL A 57 6.63 -2.08 3.54
N GLU A 58 5.54 -2.85 3.55
CA GLU A 58 4.55 -2.82 4.63
C GLU A 58 5.14 -3.27 5.97
N ALA A 59 5.82 -4.42 6.01
CA ALA A 59 6.43 -4.96 7.22
C ALA A 59 7.51 -4.02 7.77
N MET A 60 8.38 -3.47 6.90
CA MET A 60 9.39 -2.51 7.34
C MET A 60 8.75 -1.26 7.93
N THR A 61 7.71 -0.70 7.29
CA THR A 61 6.95 0.45 7.79
C THR A 61 6.42 0.20 9.19
N LEU A 62 5.76 -0.95 9.38
CA LEU A 62 5.21 -1.35 10.67
C LEU A 62 6.30 -1.54 11.73
N VAL A 63 7.40 -2.21 11.37
CA VAL A 63 8.53 -2.43 12.29
C VAL A 63 9.17 -1.11 12.71
N LYS A 64 9.35 -0.14 11.82
CA LYS A 64 9.92 1.17 12.18
C LYS A 64 8.99 1.96 13.09
N LEU A 65 7.69 1.92 12.82
CA LEU A 65 6.68 2.54 13.68
C LEU A 65 6.67 1.92 15.09
N ALA A 66 6.63 0.58 15.18
CA ALA A 66 6.69 -0.16 16.44
C ALA A 66 7.98 0.13 17.22
N SER A 67 9.08 0.29 16.49
CA SER A 67 10.43 0.52 17.03
C SER A 67 10.66 1.93 17.58
N GLY A 68 9.63 2.77 17.60
CA GLY A 68 9.67 4.10 18.22
C GLY A 68 9.70 5.26 17.21
N SER A 69 9.75 5.00 15.90
CA SER A 69 9.69 6.08 14.92
C SER A 69 8.33 6.76 14.95
N ASN A 70 8.32 8.09 15.01
CA ASN A 70 7.10 8.90 14.94
C ASN A 70 6.96 9.63 13.59
N LEU A 71 7.96 9.51 12.72
CA LEU A 71 7.96 10.04 11.36
C LEU A 71 8.45 8.94 10.40
N LEU A 72 7.64 8.67 9.37
CA LEU A 72 7.93 7.68 8.33
C LEU A 72 7.98 8.38 6.97
N GLY A 73 9.18 8.76 6.54
CA GLY A 73 9.47 9.31 5.22
C GLY A 73 9.90 8.19 4.28
N TYR A 74 9.44 8.24 3.02
CA TYR A 74 9.73 7.23 2.02
C TYR A 74 10.65 7.81 0.95
N TYR A 75 11.80 7.18 0.78
CA TYR A 75 12.67 7.38 -0.39
C TYR A 75 12.55 6.13 -1.28
N MET A 76 11.90 6.18 -2.44
CA MET A 76 11.01 7.24 -2.93
C MET A 76 9.54 6.88 -2.64
N TYR A 77 8.71 7.91 -2.43
CA TYR A 77 7.25 7.74 -2.46
C TYR A 77 6.71 7.81 -3.89
N HIS A 78 7.23 8.76 -4.68
CA HIS A 78 7.01 8.87 -6.11
C HIS A 78 8.37 8.90 -6.79
N GLY A 79 8.59 7.96 -7.71
CA GLY A 79 9.84 7.84 -8.45
C GLY A 79 10.00 8.95 -9.48
N GLY A 80 9.34 8.79 -10.63
CA GLY A 80 9.35 9.76 -11.73
C GLY A 80 10.39 9.46 -12.81
N SER A 81 10.84 10.51 -13.49
CA SER A 81 11.85 10.45 -14.57
C SER A 81 12.98 11.42 -14.29
N ASN A 82 14.21 11.00 -14.52
CA ASN A 82 15.38 11.87 -14.52
C ASN A 82 15.26 12.91 -15.65
N PRO A 83 15.45 14.21 -15.36
CA PRO A 83 15.39 15.23 -16.39
C PRO A 83 16.55 15.10 -17.38
N ARG A 84 16.30 15.52 -18.62
CA ARG A 84 17.35 15.67 -19.63
C ARG A 84 18.00 17.05 -19.47
N GLY A 85 19.31 17.07 -19.28
CA GLY A 85 20.10 18.30 -19.29
C GLY A 85 20.49 18.72 -20.71
N GLU A 86 21.02 19.94 -20.86
CA GLU A 86 21.46 20.49 -22.15
C GLU A 86 22.55 19.63 -22.82
N ASN A 87 23.47 19.07 -22.01
CA ASN A 87 24.65 18.34 -22.49
C ASN A 87 24.57 16.82 -22.27
N GLY A 88 23.44 16.29 -21.79
CA GLY A 88 23.31 14.86 -21.51
C GLY A 88 22.18 14.51 -20.53
N PHE A 89 22.15 13.23 -20.14
CA PHE A 89 21.23 12.73 -19.12
C PHE A 89 21.74 13.07 -17.72
N LEU A 90 20.83 13.33 -16.78
CA LEU A 90 21.16 13.71 -15.40
C LEU A 90 21.03 12.53 -14.41
N ASN A 91 20.99 11.30 -14.93
CA ASN A 91 20.94 10.10 -14.10
C ASN A 91 22.29 9.81 -13.41
N GLU A 92 22.24 9.13 -12.27
CA GLU A 92 23.45 8.63 -11.61
C GLU A 92 24.09 7.48 -12.40
N TYR A 93 25.40 7.31 -12.22
CA TYR A 93 26.17 6.26 -12.87
C TYR A 93 25.63 4.87 -12.50
N GLY A 94 25.39 4.02 -13.51
CA GLY A 94 24.88 2.65 -13.30
C GLY A 94 23.37 2.54 -13.14
N LEU A 95 22.63 3.65 -13.23
CA LEU A 95 21.17 3.69 -13.27
C LEU A 95 20.66 3.88 -14.72
N PRO A 96 19.37 3.61 -14.98
CA PRO A 96 18.70 4.01 -16.22
C PRO A 96 18.85 5.50 -16.50
N LYS A 97 18.85 5.86 -17.78
CA LYS A 97 19.04 7.25 -18.24
C LYS A 97 17.85 8.14 -17.91
N ILE A 98 16.63 7.62 -18.05
CA ILE A 98 15.41 8.38 -17.85
C ILE A 98 14.60 7.81 -16.69
N THR A 99 14.27 6.52 -16.67
CA THR A 99 13.35 6.05 -15.62
C THR A 99 13.96 6.21 -14.23
N TYR A 100 13.18 6.76 -13.33
CA TYR A 100 13.42 6.74 -11.89
C TYR A 100 12.20 6.17 -11.16
N ASP A 101 11.50 5.20 -11.79
CA ASP A 101 10.29 4.55 -11.24
C ASP A 101 10.47 4.03 -9.81
N TYR A 102 11.71 3.65 -9.46
CA TYR A 102 12.12 3.22 -8.12
C TYR A 102 11.34 2.02 -7.57
N GLN A 103 10.44 1.40 -8.33
CA GLN A 103 9.42 0.48 -7.78
C GLN A 103 8.62 1.13 -6.64
N SER A 104 8.49 2.46 -6.64
CA SER A 104 7.89 3.21 -5.55
C SER A 104 6.35 3.08 -5.53
N PRO A 105 5.69 3.46 -4.41
CA PRO A 105 4.24 3.48 -4.31
C PRO A 105 3.55 4.21 -5.47
N LEU A 106 4.14 5.32 -5.92
CA LEU A 106 3.80 5.97 -7.18
C LEU A 106 4.98 5.82 -8.14
N GLY A 107 4.78 5.15 -9.26
CA GLY A 107 5.80 4.92 -10.29
C GLY A 107 6.00 6.11 -11.23
N GLU A 108 6.87 5.94 -12.23
CA GLU A 108 7.35 7.00 -13.15
C GLU A 108 6.24 7.90 -13.72
N PHE A 109 5.16 7.31 -14.20
CA PHE A 109 4.05 8.03 -14.85
C PHE A 109 2.87 8.28 -13.91
N GLY A 110 3.12 8.36 -12.59
CA GLY A 110 2.06 8.38 -11.57
C GLY A 110 1.31 7.05 -11.46
N ARG A 111 1.92 5.95 -11.94
CA ARG A 111 1.38 4.59 -11.81
C ARG A 111 1.22 4.27 -10.33
N ILE A 112 0.04 3.81 -9.92
CA ILE A 112 -0.15 3.33 -8.54
C ILE A 112 0.40 1.90 -8.42
N GLY A 113 1.40 1.72 -7.55
CA GLY A 113 2.07 0.46 -7.27
C GLY A 113 1.46 -0.29 -6.07
N GLU A 114 1.79 -1.58 -5.93
CA GLU A 114 1.17 -2.48 -4.94
C GLU A 114 1.45 -2.10 -3.48
N SER A 115 2.51 -1.32 -3.21
CA SER A 115 2.83 -0.83 -1.87
C SER A 115 1.98 0.36 -1.45
N TYR A 116 1.35 1.09 -2.38
CA TYR A 116 0.62 2.34 -2.12
C TYR A 116 -0.56 2.17 -1.17
N ASP A 117 -1.44 1.22 -1.45
CA ASP A 117 -2.62 0.99 -0.61
C ASP A 117 -2.24 0.42 0.76
N ARG A 118 -1.18 -0.38 0.83
CA ARG A 118 -0.66 -0.96 2.07
C ARG A 118 -0.13 0.11 3.00
N ILE A 119 0.73 1.01 2.50
CA ILE A 119 1.23 2.12 3.32
C ILE A 119 0.11 3.12 3.64
N ARG A 120 -0.90 3.30 2.76
CA ARG A 120 -2.09 4.12 3.07
C ARG A 120 -2.80 3.59 4.31
N THR A 121 -2.96 2.27 4.47
CA THR A 121 -3.61 1.70 5.67
C THR A 121 -2.88 2.06 6.96
N LEU A 122 -1.54 2.05 6.95
CA LEU A 122 -0.72 2.47 8.09
C LEU A 122 -0.75 3.99 8.31
N SER A 123 -0.78 4.78 7.23
CA SER A 123 -0.95 6.23 7.30
C SER A 123 -2.30 6.63 7.89
N LEU A 124 -3.40 5.98 7.50
CA LEU A 124 -4.73 6.19 8.08
C LEU A 124 -4.73 5.88 9.59
N PHE A 125 -4.05 4.81 10.00
CA PHE A 125 -3.88 4.46 11.40
C PHE A 125 -3.10 5.55 12.16
N MET A 126 -1.98 6.00 11.60
CA MET A 126 -1.18 7.07 12.18
C MET A 126 -1.94 8.40 12.24
N GLU A 127 -2.76 8.71 11.24
CA GLU A 127 -3.57 9.93 11.23
C GLU A 127 -4.67 9.90 12.31
N ALA A 128 -5.27 8.73 12.53
CA ALA A 128 -6.34 8.55 13.52
C ALA A 128 -5.84 8.39 14.97
N TYR A 129 -4.66 7.79 15.17
CA TYR A 129 -4.16 7.38 16.49
C TYR A 129 -2.76 7.92 16.81
N GLY A 130 -2.13 8.68 15.90
CA GLY A 130 -0.78 9.22 16.07
C GLY A 130 -0.61 10.10 17.30
N ALA A 131 -1.64 10.88 17.67
CA ALA A 131 -1.61 11.73 18.86
C ALA A 131 -1.44 10.93 20.17
N ILE A 132 -1.98 9.70 20.23
CA ILE A 132 -1.80 8.82 21.39
C ILE A 132 -0.61 7.89 21.23
N LEU A 133 -0.24 7.51 20.00
CA LEU A 133 0.89 6.63 19.70
C LEU A 133 2.23 7.33 19.91
N ALA A 134 2.38 8.58 19.45
CA ALA A 134 3.63 9.33 19.50
C ALA A 134 4.28 9.40 20.90
N PRO A 135 3.54 9.66 22.00
CA PRO A 135 4.11 9.69 23.35
C PRO A 135 4.33 8.30 23.97
N MET A 136 3.95 7.21 23.31
CA MET A 136 4.14 5.85 23.83
C MET A 136 5.58 5.38 23.69
N GLY A 137 6.11 4.77 24.75
CA GLY A 137 7.44 4.15 24.77
C GLY A 137 7.42 2.77 24.12
N THR A 138 8.57 2.35 23.59
CA THR A 138 8.77 1.02 23.01
C THR A 138 9.11 0.02 24.11
N VAL A 139 8.43 -1.13 24.13
CA VAL A 139 8.71 -2.25 25.05
C VAL A 139 8.97 -3.50 24.23
N LEU A 140 10.10 -4.13 24.48
CA LEU A 140 10.56 -5.33 23.77
C LEU A 140 10.52 -6.56 24.68
N PRO A 141 10.33 -7.77 24.13
CA PRO A 141 10.51 -9.00 24.88
C PRO A 141 11.95 -9.22 25.32
N GLU A 142 12.12 -10.05 26.35
CA GLU A 142 13.44 -10.56 26.73
C GLU A 142 14.08 -11.33 25.56
N GLY A 143 15.38 -11.14 25.34
CA GLY A 143 16.13 -11.78 24.24
C GLY A 143 15.99 -11.11 22.87
N GLN A 144 15.26 -9.98 22.78
CA GLN A 144 15.02 -9.29 21.50
C GLN A 144 16.33 -8.77 20.86
N ALA A 145 17.29 -8.31 21.66
CA ALA A 145 18.54 -7.74 21.15
C ALA A 145 19.43 -8.81 20.49
N GLU A 146 19.31 -10.05 20.91
CA GLU A 146 20.05 -11.22 20.44
C GLU A 146 19.36 -11.91 19.25
N LEU A 147 18.13 -11.50 18.90
CA LEU A 147 17.34 -12.15 17.86
C LEU A 147 17.95 -11.92 16.47
N HIS A 148 18.38 -13.02 15.83
CA HIS A 148 18.95 -12.99 14.49
C HIS A 148 17.85 -12.96 13.41
N PRO A 149 18.03 -12.25 12.28
CA PRO A 149 17.02 -12.17 11.21
C PRO A 149 16.55 -13.52 10.66
N GLU A 150 17.43 -14.52 10.60
CA GLU A 150 17.19 -15.89 10.14
C GLU A 150 16.48 -16.76 11.18
N ASN A 151 16.19 -16.24 12.38
CA ASN A 151 15.43 -16.99 13.37
C ASN A 151 13.96 -17.12 12.93
N THR A 152 13.58 -18.34 12.56
CA THR A 152 12.23 -18.74 12.14
C THR A 152 11.42 -19.36 13.26
N GLU A 153 11.89 -19.37 14.51
CA GLU A 153 11.21 -20.04 15.63
C GLU A 153 10.52 -19.05 16.58
N ALA A 154 11.16 -17.91 16.85
CA ALA A 154 10.65 -16.93 17.78
C ALA A 154 9.44 -16.16 17.23
N LEU A 155 8.42 -15.97 18.07
CA LEU A 155 7.38 -14.97 17.82
C LEU A 155 8.00 -13.58 17.93
N ARG A 156 7.85 -12.75 16.90
CA ARG A 156 8.38 -11.38 16.91
C ARG A 156 7.25 -10.43 17.28
N TYR A 157 7.42 -9.74 18.40
CA TYR A 157 6.45 -8.78 18.87
C TYR A 157 7.10 -7.61 19.61
N CYS A 158 6.37 -6.52 19.71
CA CYS A 158 6.78 -5.28 20.34
C CYS A 158 5.54 -4.55 20.87
N LEU A 159 5.66 -3.77 21.94
CA LEU A 159 4.59 -2.87 22.38
C LEU A 159 5.01 -1.42 22.15
N ARG A 160 4.07 -0.58 21.74
CA ARG A 160 4.11 0.86 22.05
C ARG A 160 3.08 1.10 23.13
N GLN A 161 3.48 1.55 24.32
CA GLN A 161 2.55 1.76 25.43
C GLN A 161 2.85 2.99 26.28
N LYS A 162 1.79 3.51 26.91
CA LYS A 162 1.84 4.55 27.94
C LYS A 162 0.64 4.39 28.88
N ASP A 163 0.88 4.54 30.17
CA ASP A 163 -0.13 4.55 31.24
C ASP A 163 -1.09 3.34 31.19
N GLY A 164 -0.56 2.16 30.85
CA GLY A 164 -1.32 0.90 30.82
C GLY A 164 -2.21 0.71 29.59
N SER A 165 -2.01 1.50 28.53
CA SER A 165 -2.71 1.38 27.24
C SER A 165 -1.72 1.45 26.09
N GLY A 166 -2.08 0.88 24.94
CA GLY A 166 -1.18 0.88 23.80
C GLY A 166 -1.56 -0.04 22.66
N PHE A 167 -0.53 -0.41 21.91
CA PHE A 167 -0.62 -1.26 20.74
C PHE A 167 0.45 -2.36 20.81
N LEU A 168 0.00 -3.60 20.62
CA LEU A 168 0.83 -4.78 20.37
C LEU A 168 1.10 -4.87 18.87
N PHE A 169 2.37 -4.84 18.49
CA PHE A 169 2.84 -5.04 17.14
C PHE A 169 3.33 -6.48 16.98
N LEU A 170 2.90 -7.14 15.92
CA LEU A 170 3.34 -8.49 15.53
C LEU A 170 3.99 -8.40 14.15
N ASN A 171 5.05 -9.18 13.91
CA ASN A 171 5.66 -9.31 12.59
C ASN A 171 6.01 -10.78 12.30
N ASN A 172 5.39 -11.38 11.28
CA ASN A 172 5.76 -12.69 10.76
C ASN A 172 6.28 -12.62 9.31
N PHE A 173 6.90 -11.49 8.96
CA PHE A 173 7.63 -11.27 7.72
C PHE A 173 9.13 -11.11 8.00
N GLN A 174 9.95 -11.68 7.13
CA GLN A 174 11.39 -11.45 7.08
C GLN A 174 11.84 -11.44 5.63
N ASP A 175 12.50 -10.37 5.21
CA ASP A 175 13.03 -10.33 3.85
C ASP A 175 14.10 -11.41 3.66
N HIS A 176 14.02 -12.09 2.51
CA HIS A 176 14.84 -13.25 2.12
C HIS A 176 14.81 -14.49 3.02
N VAL A 177 13.83 -14.61 3.92
CA VAL A 177 13.62 -15.81 4.76
C VAL A 177 12.15 -16.21 4.73
N ASP A 178 11.88 -17.46 4.38
CA ASP A 178 10.53 -18.01 4.46
C ASP A 178 10.15 -18.24 5.92
N MET A 179 9.19 -17.45 6.42
CA MET A 179 8.69 -17.56 7.78
C MET A 179 7.52 -18.56 7.82
N PRO A 180 7.46 -19.50 8.78
CA PRO A 180 6.33 -20.41 8.90
C PRO A 180 5.09 -19.69 9.47
N ASP A 181 3.91 -20.24 9.20
CA ASP A 181 2.70 -19.89 9.97
C ASP A 181 2.94 -20.17 11.46
N ARG A 182 2.46 -19.26 12.32
CA ARG A 182 2.47 -19.45 13.77
C ARG A 182 1.10 -19.91 14.22
N GLU A 183 1.01 -21.17 14.56
CA GLU A 183 -0.18 -21.76 15.17
C GLU A 183 -0.20 -21.50 16.67
N ASP A 184 -1.40 -21.58 17.26
CA ASP A 184 -1.62 -21.54 18.72
C ASP A 184 -1.02 -20.34 19.46
N VAL A 185 -0.95 -19.18 18.82
CA VAL A 185 -0.45 -17.95 19.42
C VAL A 185 -1.48 -17.38 20.40
N SER A 186 -1.07 -17.10 21.63
CA SER A 186 -1.84 -16.25 22.53
C SER A 186 -0.92 -15.30 23.28
N VAL A 187 -1.33 -14.04 23.39
CA VAL A 187 -0.56 -13.01 24.10
C VAL A 187 -1.42 -12.46 25.22
N THR A 188 -0.86 -12.44 26.43
CA THR A 188 -1.48 -11.86 27.62
C THR A 188 -0.61 -10.73 28.14
N LEU A 189 -1.19 -9.55 28.31
CA LEU A 189 -0.52 -8.35 28.79
C LEU A 189 -1.09 -7.98 30.16
N ASP A 190 -0.23 -7.97 31.18
CA ASP A 190 -0.57 -7.48 32.52
C ASP A 190 -0.31 -5.97 32.58
N ALA A 191 -1.29 -5.17 32.14
CA ALA A 191 -1.22 -3.72 32.16
C ALA A 191 -1.78 -3.14 33.47
N SER A 192 -1.39 -1.91 33.81
CA SER A 192 -1.90 -1.21 35.02
C SER A 192 -3.42 -0.96 34.97
N LYS A 193 -4.03 -0.95 33.78
CA LYS A 193 -5.48 -0.84 33.56
C LYS A 193 -6.23 -2.18 33.63
N GLY A 194 -5.52 -3.27 33.97
CA GLY A 194 -6.03 -4.65 33.98
C GLY A 194 -5.43 -5.51 32.88
N GLN A 195 -5.71 -6.80 32.92
CA GLN A 195 -5.19 -7.74 31.93
C GLN A 195 -5.87 -7.56 30.57
N ALA A 196 -5.09 -7.64 29.48
CA ALA A 196 -5.58 -7.69 28.10
C ALA A 196 -5.04 -8.96 27.43
N ARG A 197 -5.92 -9.75 26.79
CA ARG A 197 -5.56 -11.03 26.14
C ARG A 197 -6.01 -11.05 24.68
N PHE A 198 -5.18 -11.66 23.82
CA PHE A 198 -5.41 -11.82 22.38
C PHE A 198 -5.33 -13.30 22.01
N PRO A 199 -6.46 -13.96 21.63
CA PRO A 199 -7.84 -13.52 21.77
C PRO A 199 -8.27 -13.55 23.25
N HIS A 200 -9.49 -13.15 23.58
CA HIS A 200 -10.03 -13.28 24.93
C HIS A 200 -9.96 -14.73 25.44
N THR A 201 -10.25 -15.71 24.57
CA THR A 201 -10.17 -17.15 24.83
C THR A 201 -9.54 -17.90 23.66
N GLY A 202 -8.85 -19.01 23.92
CA GLY A 202 -8.22 -19.82 22.87
C GLY A 202 -6.94 -19.20 22.32
N SER A 203 -6.67 -19.39 21.03
CA SER A 203 -5.46 -18.98 20.34
C SER A 203 -5.76 -18.37 18.96
N LEU A 204 -4.74 -17.75 18.36
CA LEU A 204 -4.74 -17.16 17.03
C LEU A 204 -3.76 -17.91 16.12
N ARG A 205 -3.98 -17.79 14.81
CA ARG A 205 -3.03 -18.20 13.78
C ARG A 205 -2.45 -16.96 13.10
N LEU A 206 -1.17 -16.70 13.32
CA LEU A 206 -0.46 -15.62 12.62
C LEU A 206 0.23 -16.20 11.37
N LYS A 207 -0.37 -15.99 10.20
CA LYS A 207 0.17 -16.52 8.94
C LYS A 207 1.51 -15.90 8.55
N GLN A 208 2.25 -16.57 7.68
CA GLN A 208 3.45 -16.02 7.07
C GLN A 208 3.17 -14.67 6.41
N GLY A 209 4.14 -13.76 6.46
CA GLY A 209 4.07 -12.44 5.83
C GLY A 209 3.19 -11.42 6.55
N ILE A 210 2.35 -11.84 7.51
CA ILE A 210 1.47 -10.91 8.22
C ILE A 210 2.24 -10.10 9.26
N SER A 211 2.06 -8.79 9.19
CA SER A 211 2.39 -7.85 10.26
C SER A 211 1.11 -7.16 10.74
N ALA A 212 0.90 -7.07 12.05
CA ALA A 212 -0.36 -6.60 12.62
C ALA A 212 -0.16 -5.63 13.80
N VAL A 213 -1.12 -4.72 13.97
CA VAL A 213 -1.20 -3.78 15.11
C VAL A 213 -2.48 -4.02 15.87
N LEU A 214 -2.39 -4.54 17.09
CA LEU A 214 -3.52 -4.94 17.93
C LEU A 214 -3.63 -4.02 19.16
N PRO A 215 -4.75 -3.32 19.38
CA PRO A 215 -4.88 -2.37 20.47
C PRO A 215 -5.19 -3.08 21.81
N PHE A 216 -4.72 -2.49 22.91
CA PHE A 216 -5.17 -2.85 24.27
C PHE A 216 -5.46 -1.62 25.11
N HIS A 217 -6.49 -1.71 25.94
CA HIS A 217 -7.05 -0.61 26.74
C HIS A 217 -7.18 0.71 25.95
N LEU A 218 -7.54 0.60 24.67
CA LEU A 218 -7.71 1.74 23.77
C LEU A 218 -9.02 2.45 24.13
N GLU A 219 -8.90 3.71 24.49
CA GLU A 219 -10.04 4.59 24.70
C GLU A 219 -10.31 5.40 23.42
N ALA A 220 -11.50 5.23 22.86
CA ALA A 220 -11.92 5.92 21.64
C ALA A 220 -13.44 6.15 21.66
N ALA A 221 -13.90 7.32 21.23
CA ALA A 221 -15.33 7.68 21.21
C ALA A 221 -16.10 7.43 22.53
N GLY A 222 -15.42 7.53 23.67
CA GLY A 222 -16.02 7.33 24.99
C GLY A 222 -16.29 5.86 25.37
N ILE A 223 -15.70 4.90 24.64
CA ILE A 223 -15.68 3.47 24.99
C ILE A 223 -14.23 3.00 25.22
N ARG A 224 -14.07 1.94 26.01
CA ARG A 224 -12.77 1.31 26.28
C ARG A 224 -12.73 -0.09 25.69
N ILE A 225 -11.86 -0.27 24.70
CA ILE A 225 -11.55 -1.57 24.08
C ILE A 225 -10.39 -2.18 24.87
N VAL A 226 -10.68 -3.20 25.68
CA VAL A 226 -9.71 -3.90 26.54
C VAL A 226 -8.67 -4.62 25.70
N SER A 227 -9.10 -5.36 24.68
CA SER A 227 -8.25 -5.96 23.65
C SER A 227 -9.03 -6.10 22.34
N ALA A 228 -8.33 -6.15 21.21
CA ALA A 228 -8.92 -6.51 19.93
C ALA A 228 -7.94 -7.28 19.04
N THR A 229 -8.43 -8.27 18.31
CA THR A 229 -7.65 -9.04 17.32
C THR A 229 -7.78 -8.47 15.91
N VAL A 230 -8.55 -7.39 15.75
CA VAL A 230 -8.67 -6.59 14.53
C VAL A 230 -7.77 -5.36 14.61
N GLN A 231 -7.20 -4.95 13.47
CA GLN A 231 -6.29 -3.82 13.41
C GLN A 231 -7.06 -2.49 13.25
N PRO A 232 -6.79 -1.45 14.06
CA PRO A 232 -7.40 -0.14 13.87
C PRO A 232 -6.93 0.46 12.55
N LEU A 233 -7.88 0.93 11.74
CA LEU A 233 -7.62 1.56 10.44
C LEU A 233 -7.74 3.07 10.53
N THR A 234 -8.90 3.57 10.97
CA THR A 234 -9.19 4.99 11.07
C THR A 234 -10.42 5.22 11.95
N LYS A 235 -10.83 6.48 12.10
CA LYS A 235 -12.07 6.86 12.80
C LYS A 235 -12.66 8.14 12.22
N LEU A 236 -13.97 8.28 12.35
CA LEU A 236 -14.72 9.54 12.17
C LEU A 236 -15.38 9.87 13.51
N THR A 237 -14.92 10.94 14.18
CA THR A 237 -15.43 11.33 15.50
C THR A 237 -16.27 12.60 15.50
N ASP A 238 -16.21 13.37 14.42
CA ASP A 238 -16.87 14.68 14.32
C ASP A 238 -18.24 14.56 13.62
N ILE A 239 -18.92 13.43 13.87
CA ILE A 239 -20.25 13.08 13.35
C ILE A 239 -21.15 12.66 14.53
N GLU A 240 -22.47 12.67 14.33
CA GLU A 240 -23.46 12.38 15.39
C GLU A 240 -23.22 11.03 16.08
N GLU A 241 -22.99 9.98 15.30
CA GLU A 241 -22.60 8.66 15.78
C GLU A 241 -21.15 8.37 15.37
N PRO A 242 -20.15 8.55 16.26
CA PRO A 242 -18.76 8.28 15.93
C PRO A 242 -18.55 6.88 15.39
N LEU A 243 -17.76 6.77 14.32
CA LEU A 243 -17.44 5.51 13.66
C LEU A 243 -15.97 5.14 13.92
N LEU A 244 -15.74 3.98 14.53
CA LEU A 244 -14.42 3.36 14.65
C LEU A 244 -14.27 2.29 13.56
N VAL A 245 -13.22 2.37 12.76
CA VAL A 245 -12.98 1.46 11.63
C VAL A 245 -11.77 0.59 11.92
N PHE A 246 -11.97 -0.71 11.84
CA PHE A 246 -10.93 -1.73 11.96
C PHE A 246 -10.92 -2.61 10.71
N TYR A 247 -9.90 -3.45 10.59
CA TYR A 247 -9.90 -4.52 9.59
C TYR A 247 -9.34 -5.82 10.14
N ALA A 248 -9.80 -6.92 9.57
CA ALA A 248 -9.36 -8.26 9.89
C ALA A 248 -8.14 -8.66 9.04
N HIS A 249 -7.13 -9.21 9.69
CA HIS A 249 -6.04 -9.91 9.01
C HIS A 249 -6.41 -11.37 8.79
N GLU A 250 -5.87 -11.97 7.73
CA GLU A 250 -6.09 -13.39 7.47
C GLU A 250 -5.53 -14.26 8.60
N GLY A 251 -6.32 -15.23 9.10
CA GLY A 251 -5.92 -16.10 10.22
C GLY A 251 -6.12 -15.50 11.62
N LEU A 252 -6.31 -14.18 11.74
CA LEU A 252 -6.69 -13.53 13.00
C LEU A 252 -8.21 -13.41 13.08
N SER A 253 -8.87 -14.37 13.74
CA SER A 253 -10.32 -14.34 13.96
C SER A 253 -10.76 -13.01 14.59
N PRO A 254 -11.69 -12.25 13.96
CA PRO A 254 -12.09 -10.93 14.43
C PRO A 254 -12.77 -10.95 15.80
N GLU A 255 -12.25 -10.18 16.74
CA GLU A 255 -12.78 -10.04 18.10
C GLU A 255 -12.46 -8.66 18.66
N LEU A 256 -13.42 -8.06 19.37
CA LEU A 256 -13.22 -6.89 20.22
C LEU A 256 -13.78 -7.17 21.61
N VAL A 257 -12.98 -6.92 22.65
CA VAL A 257 -13.40 -7.00 24.05
C VAL A 257 -13.62 -5.58 24.57
N ILE A 258 -14.86 -5.23 24.88
CA ILE A 258 -15.27 -3.87 25.27
C ILE A 258 -15.70 -3.87 26.72
N SER A 259 -15.15 -2.94 27.52
CA SER A 259 -15.51 -2.79 28.93
C SER A 259 -16.95 -2.29 29.11
N GLU A 260 -17.68 -2.86 30.07
CA GLU A 260 -19.04 -2.45 30.43
C GLU A 260 -19.11 -1.12 31.20
N ASP A 261 -17.98 -0.55 31.62
CA ASP A 261 -17.96 0.61 32.52
C ASP A 261 -18.76 1.80 31.96
N MET A 262 -18.63 2.05 30.66
CA MET A 262 -19.28 3.15 29.95
C MET A 262 -20.35 2.70 28.95
N VAL A 263 -20.54 1.38 28.80
CA VAL A 263 -21.40 0.77 27.78
C VAL A 263 -22.68 0.23 28.43
N ALA A 264 -23.82 0.57 27.84
CA ALA A 264 -25.14 0.09 28.25
C ALA A 264 -25.57 -1.15 27.46
N ASN A 265 -25.23 -1.22 26.18
CA ASN A 265 -25.54 -2.37 25.33
C ASN A 265 -24.62 -2.42 24.11
N VAL A 266 -24.43 -3.62 23.55
CA VAL A 266 -23.77 -3.82 22.26
C VAL A 266 -24.64 -4.72 21.38
N THR A 267 -24.83 -4.34 20.12
CA THR A 267 -25.46 -5.18 19.11
C THR A 267 -24.55 -5.29 17.90
N SER A 268 -24.67 -6.39 17.15
CA SER A 268 -23.96 -6.58 15.89
C SER A 268 -24.94 -7.14 14.86
N ASP A 269 -24.86 -6.63 13.63
CA ASP A 269 -25.64 -7.17 12.52
C ASP A 269 -24.89 -8.30 11.80
N GLY A 270 -25.44 -8.78 10.68
CA GLY A 270 -24.69 -9.57 9.71
C GLY A 270 -24.25 -10.97 10.14
N GLY A 271 -24.79 -11.49 11.26
CA GLY A 271 -24.32 -12.75 11.85
C GLY A 271 -23.14 -12.56 12.80
N GLY A 272 -22.78 -11.33 13.17
CA GLY A 272 -21.88 -11.07 14.28
C GLY A 272 -22.45 -11.55 15.61
N ILE A 273 -21.56 -11.98 16.51
CA ILE A 273 -21.93 -12.55 17.81
C ILE A 273 -21.51 -11.57 18.90
N VAL A 274 -22.39 -11.32 19.86
CA VAL A 274 -22.10 -10.54 21.06
C VAL A 274 -22.38 -11.40 22.27
N GLU A 275 -21.36 -11.60 23.09
CA GLU A 275 -21.44 -12.29 24.38
C GLU A 275 -21.11 -11.29 25.49
N GLN A 276 -21.76 -11.43 26.64
CA GLN A 276 -21.50 -10.62 27.81
C GLN A 276 -21.05 -11.52 28.96
N GLN A 277 -19.86 -11.27 29.51
CA GLN A 277 -19.34 -12.00 30.65
C GLN A 277 -18.34 -11.17 31.44
N ASN A 278 -18.32 -11.34 32.77
CA ASN A 278 -17.29 -10.78 33.65
C ASN A 278 -17.02 -9.27 33.47
N GLY A 279 -18.04 -8.46 33.22
CA GLY A 279 -17.91 -7.00 33.08
C GLY A 279 -17.38 -6.53 31.72
N VAL A 280 -17.39 -7.40 30.71
CA VAL A 280 -17.03 -7.06 29.32
C VAL A 280 -18.04 -7.63 28.33
N TYR A 281 -18.19 -6.93 27.20
CA TYR A 281 -18.77 -7.46 25.98
C TYR A 281 -17.67 -8.04 25.09
N ILE A 282 -17.87 -9.26 24.59
CA ILE A 282 -17.00 -9.90 23.61
C ILE A 282 -17.76 -9.91 22.29
N VAL A 283 -17.27 -9.10 21.35
CA VAL A 283 -17.88 -8.89 20.04
C VAL A 283 -17.06 -9.64 19.00
N ARG A 284 -17.68 -10.59 18.31
CA ARG A 284 -17.12 -11.24 17.11
C ARG A 284 -17.88 -10.69 15.90
N PRO A 285 -17.41 -9.57 15.33
CA PRO A 285 -18.17 -8.85 14.32
C PRO A 285 -18.18 -9.61 12.99
N ALA A 286 -19.25 -9.44 12.22
CA ALA A 286 -19.24 -9.81 10.81
C ALA A 286 -18.26 -8.89 10.06
N VAL A 287 -17.50 -9.45 9.12
CA VAL A 287 -16.50 -8.72 8.33
C VAL A 287 -17.10 -8.25 7.02
N GLY A 288 -16.92 -6.98 6.70
CA GLY A 288 -17.35 -6.39 5.44
C GLY A 288 -17.97 -5.00 5.60
N LYS A 289 -17.88 -4.16 4.56
CA LYS A 289 -18.44 -2.80 4.54
C LYS A 289 -19.96 -2.74 4.76
N GLN A 290 -20.66 -3.84 4.52
CA GLN A 290 -22.11 -3.98 4.69
C GLN A 290 -22.55 -4.23 6.14
N HIS A 291 -21.62 -4.39 7.09
CA HIS A 291 -21.89 -4.76 8.47
C HIS A 291 -21.39 -3.70 9.45
N ALA A 292 -22.07 -3.54 10.58
CA ALA A 292 -21.59 -2.71 11.67
C ALA A 292 -22.14 -3.19 13.01
N ALA A 293 -21.31 -3.06 14.04
CA ALA A 293 -21.75 -3.17 15.43
C ALA A 293 -22.15 -1.79 15.98
N GLU A 294 -23.18 -1.77 16.81
CA GLU A 294 -23.64 -0.61 17.56
C GLU A 294 -23.25 -0.77 19.02
N VAL A 295 -22.57 0.22 19.57
CA VAL A 295 -22.23 0.31 20.99
C VAL A 295 -22.98 1.47 21.60
N LYS A 296 -24.04 1.17 22.34
CA LYS A 296 -24.82 2.17 23.07
C LYS A 296 -24.15 2.46 24.40
N ARG A 297 -23.76 3.71 24.61
CA ARG A 297 -23.13 4.18 25.86
C ARG A 297 -24.18 4.46 26.93
N LYS A 298 -23.76 4.48 28.20
CA LYS A 298 -24.64 4.76 29.36
C LYS A 298 -25.22 6.17 29.37
N ASP A 299 -24.59 7.12 28.67
CA ASP A 299 -25.10 8.47 28.46
C ASP A 299 -26.14 8.56 27.33
N GLY A 300 -26.44 7.45 26.65
CA GLY A 300 -27.39 7.36 25.55
C GLY A 300 -26.79 7.52 24.16
N ASN A 301 -25.55 8.01 24.05
CA ASN A 301 -24.87 8.19 22.77
C ASN A 301 -24.49 6.84 22.14
N VAL A 302 -24.41 6.81 20.81
CA VAL A 302 -24.08 5.61 20.03
C VAL A 302 -22.71 5.74 19.38
N VAL A 303 -21.93 4.66 19.43
CA VAL A 303 -20.68 4.50 18.68
C VAL A 303 -20.85 3.33 17.72
N ARG A 304 -20.49 3.53 16.45
CA ARG A 304 -20.47 2.48 15.43
C ARG A 304 -19.08 1.86 15.33
N ILE A 305 -19.04 0.55 15.14
CA ILE A 305 -17.79 -0.19 14.87
C ILE A 305 -17.95 -0.93 13.53
N LEU A 306 -17.06 -0.63 12.60
CA LEU A 306 -16.98 -1.27 11.30
C LEU A 306 -15.71 -2.11 11.23
N VAL A 307 -15.84 -3.40 10.87
CA VAL A 307 -14.70 -4.29 10.65
C VAL A 307 -14.66 -4.72 9.19
N LEU A 308 -13.67 -4.20 8.48
CA LEU A 308 -13.46 -4.45 7.06
C LEU A 308 -12.65 -5.72 6.82
N SER A 309 -12.80 -6.29 5.63
CA SER A 309 -11.82 -7.24 5.10
C SER A 309 -10.51 -6.52 4.79
N ARG A 310 -9.41 -7.27 4.61
CA ARG A 310 -8.13 -6.69 4.19
C ARG A 310 -8.22 -5.98 2.85
N GLU A 311 -8.98 -6.52 1.90
CA GLU A 311 -9.18 -5.92 0.57
C GLU A 311 -9.91 -4.58 0.66
N GLU A 312 -10.98 -4.51 1.44
CA GLU A 312 -11.72 -3.25 1.67
C GLU A 312 -10.87 -2.22 2.42
N ALA A 313 -10.05 -2.65 3.38
CA ALA A 313 -9.13 -1.76 4.08
C ALA A 313 -8.09 -1.15 3.13
N LEU A 314 -7.56 -1.94 2.19
CA LEU A 314 -6.69 -1.44 1.13
C LEU A 314 -7.43 -0.44 0.25
N GLY A 315 -8.70 -0.65 -0.07
CA GLY A 315 -9.55 0.30 -0.81
C GLY A 315 -10.07 1.50 -0.02
N THR A 316 -9.68 1.66 1.25
CA THR A 316 -10.24 2.71 2.14
C THR A 316 -9.49 4.03 2.03
N TYR A 317 -10.24 5.13 2.06
CA TYR A 317 -9.77 6.51 2.14
C TYR A 317 -10.55 7.26 3.22
N ARG A 318 -9.90 8.26 3.82
CA ARG A 318 -10.57 9.30 4.61
C ARG A 318 -10.26 10.65 3.97
N LEU A 319 -11.28 11.31 3.44
CA LEU A 319 -11.12 12.54 2.67
C LEU A 319 -12.20 13.56 3.07
N ARG A 320 -11.85 14.84 3.08
CA ARG A 320 -12.84 15.92 3.12
C ARG A 320 -13.50 16.05 1.76
N LEU A 321 -14.81 15.85 1.69
CA LEU A 321 -15.57 15.87 0.44
C LEU A 321 -17.02 16.30 0.71
N TRP A 322 -17.54 17.21 -0.10
CA TRP A 322 -18.90 17.75 0.04
C TRP A 322 -19.13 18.36 1.42
N GLY A 323 -18.17 19.19 1.85
CA GLY A 323 -18.23 19.95 3.11
C GLY A 323 -17.88 19.20 4.40
N GLU A 324 -17.73 17.87 4.39
CA GLU A 324 -17.51 17.05 5.59
C GLU A 324 -16.40 15.99 5.40
N GLU A 325 -15.92 15.43 6.50
CA GLU A 325 -15.00 14.28 6.49
C GLU A 325 -15.78 13.00 6.14
N ARG A 326 -15.29 12.24 5.17
CA ARG A 326 -15.93 11.00 4.73
C ARG A 326 -14.97 9.82 4.72
N LEU A 327 -15.49 8.67 5.14
CA LEU A 327 -14.93 7.36 4.85
C LEU A 327 -15.39 6.96 3.45
N LEU A 328 -14.43 6.60 2.60
CA LEU A 328 -14.67 6.10 1.26
C LEU A 328 -14.04 4.72 1.12
N ILE A 329 -14.74 3.78 0.49
CA ILE A 329 -14.19 2.45 0.16
C ILE A 329 -14.42 2.22 -1.33
N SER A 330 -13.34 2.05 -2.09
CA SER A 330 -13.43 1.86 -3.53
C SER A 330 -12.42 0.84 -4.04
N ASP A 331 -12.81 0.13 -5.08
CA ASP A 331 -11.91 -0.66 -5.91
C ASP A 331 -11.29 0.18 -7.05
N SER A 332 -11.61 1.47 -7.15
CA SER A 332 -10.91 2.45 -7.97
C SER A 332 -10.00 3.34 -7.11
N HIS A 333 -9.07 4.07 -7.74
CA HIS A 333 -8.23 5.02 -7.02
C HIS A 333 -8.92 6.38 -6.94
N LEU A 334 -8.91 6.97 -5.74
CA LEU A 334 -9.66 8.17 -5.41
C LEU A 334 -8.75 9.34 -5.07
N TYR A 335 -9.12 10.54 -5.52
CA TYR A 335 -8.62 11.80 -4.98
C TYR A 335 -9.66 12.91 -5.10
N VAL A 336 -9.51 13.98 -4.32
CA VAL A 336 -10.41 15.12 -4.33
C VAL A 336 -9.81 16.26 -5.15
N SER A 337 -10.62 16.85 -6.04
CA SER A 337 -10.30 18.09 -6.76
C SER A 337 -11.45 19.07 -6.59
N GLY A 338 -11.28 20.07 -5.70
CA GLY A 338 -12.39 20.92 -5.27
C GLY A 338 -13.44 20.12 -4.52
N GLU A 339 -14.70 20.18 -4.95
CA GLU A 339 -15.82 19.38 -4.40
C GLU A 339 -16.14 18.14 -5.25
N GLN A 340 -15.20 17.72 -6.09
CA GLN A 340 -15.32 16.54 -6.94
C GLN A 340 -14.47 15.40 -6.41
N LEU A 341 -15.06 14.22 -6.30
CA LEU A 341 -14.34 12.97 -6.08
C LEU A 341 -13.95 12.40 -7.44
N ILE A 342 -12.66 12.41 -7.76
CA ILE A 342 -12.16 11.84 -9.00
C ILE A 342 -11.85 10.37 -8.77
N CYS A 343 -12.49 9.52 -9.56
CA CYS A 343 -12.25 8.08 -9.58
C CYS A 343 -11.42 7.72 -10.81
N THR A 344 -10.33 6.97 -10.63
CA THR A 344 -9.51 6.43 -11.72
C THR A 344 -9.43 4.91 -11.63
N SER A 345 -9.75 4.23 -12.72
CA SER A 345 -9.89 2.77 -12.75
C SER A 345 -9.06 2.16 -13.88
N PRO A 346 -7.89 1.57 -13.57
CA PRO A 346 -7.05 0.89 -14.56
C PRO A 346 -7.74 -0.36 -15.12
N GLY A 347 -7.97 -0.39 -16.43
CA GLY A 347 -8.45 -1.56 -17.18
C GLY A 347 -9.90 -1.99 -16.90
N ARG A 348 -10.61 -1.35 -15.97
CA ARG A 348 -11.99 -1.70 -15.59
C ARG A 348 -12.94 -0.54 -15.82
N ALA A 349 -13.89 -0.73 -16.74
CA ALA A 349 -14.92 0.26 -17.07
C ALA A 349 -16.09 0.28 -16.05
N GLU A 350 -16.02 -0.53 -15.00
CA GLU A 350 -17.00 -0.59 -13.93
C GLU A 350 -16.28 -0.73 -12.58
N TRP A 351 -16.72 0.02 -11.58
CA TRP A 351 -16.15 0.04 -10.23
C TRP A 351 -17.18 0.51 -9.20
N GLN A 352 -16.87 0.37 -7.92
CA GLN A 352 -17.72 0.77 -6.81
C GLN A 352 -17.05 1.84 -5.95
N VAL A 353 -17.87 2.76 -5.42
CA VAL A 353 -17.48 3.71 -4.39
C VAL A 353 -18.52 3.68 -3.28
N ALA A 354 -18.15 3.20 -2.10
CA ALA A 354 -18.97 3.28 -0.89
C ALA A 354 -18.60 4.52 -0.08
N VAL A 355 -19.59 5.25 0.41
CA VAL A 355 -19.43 6.55 1.05
C VAL A 355 -20.15 6.58 2.40
N TYR A 356 -19.48 7.07 3.44
CA TYR A 356 -20.06 7.35 4.75
C TYR A 356 -19.45 8.60 5.42
N PRO A 357 -20.26 9.49 6.01
CA PRO A 357 -21.72 9.55 5.90
C PRO A 357 -22.19 9.64 4.44
N ALA A 358 -23.45 9.33 4.16
CA ALA A 358 -24.00 9.49 2.81
C ALA A 358 -24.04 10.98 2.43
N ALA A 359 -24.01 11.28 1.12
CA ALA A 359 -24.17 12.65 0.65
C ALA A 359 -25.59 13.16 0.96
N ALA A 360 -25.71 14.43 1.36
CA ALA A 360 -27.02 15.05 1.61
C ALA A 360 -27.83 15.30 0.33
N ALA A 361 -27.14 15.48 -0.80
CA ALA A 361 -27.73 15.70 -2.12
C ALA A 361 -27.38 14.54 -3.07
N ASP A 362 -28.16 14.40 -4.14
CA ASP A 362 -27.91 13.41 -5.19
C ASP A 362 -26.53 13.62 -5.82
N ILE A 363 -25.91 12.51 -6.19
CA ILE A 363 -24.59 12.49 -6.82
C ILE A 363 -24.73 12.23 -8.32
N LYS A 364 -24.05 13.02 -9.12
CA LYS A 364 -23.87 12.79 -10.56
C LYS A 364 -22.43 12.40 -10.88
N ALA A 365 -22.28 11.60 -11.93
CA ALA A 365 -21.00 11.28 -12.54
C ALA A 365 -20.78 12.16 -13.78
N SER A 366 -19.56 12.66 -13.99
CA SER A 366 -19.21 13.43 -15.19
C SER A 366 -19.18 12.55 -16.45
N GLN A 367 -18.86 11.27 -16.27
CA GLN A 367 -18.80 10.25 -17.32
C GLN A 367 -19.53 9.00 -16.87
N GLY A 368 -20.25 8.37 -17.82
CA GLY A 368 -20.95 7.11 -17.58
C GLY A 368 -22.24 7.24 -16.75
N SER A 369 -22.66 6.13 -16.15
CA SER A 369 -23.83 6.04 -15.28
C SER A 369 -23.43 5.74 -13.84
N LEU A 370 -24.30 6.14 -12.91
CA LEU A 370 -24.16 5.91 -11.48
C LEU A 370 -25.40 5.15 -10.99
N SER A 371 -25.21 4.02 -10.31
CA SER A 371 -26.30 3.23 -9.71
C SER A 371 -26.11 3.17 -8.19
N PRO A 372 -26.95 3.86 -7.40
CA PRO A 372 -26.87 3.80 -5.94
C PRO A 372 -27.44 2.49 -5.40
N ALA A 373 -26.81 1.95 -4.36
CA ALA A 373 -27.29 0.83 -3.57
C ALA A 373 -26.94 1.09 -2.09
N THR A 374 -27.92 0.97 -1.21
CA THR A 374 -27.71 1.08 0.24
C THR A 374 -27.41 -0.30 0.80
N GLY A 375 -26.33 -0.42 1.57
CA GLY A 375 -25.93 -1.67 2.22
C GLY A 375 -25.18 -1.39 3.52
N GLY A 376 -25.80 -1.74 4.65
CA GLY A 376 -25.25 -1.39 5.97
C GLY A 376 -25.24 0.11 6.22
N LEU A 377 -24.15 0.63 6.80
CA LEU A 377 -23.98 2.05 7.06
C LEU A 377 -23.66 2.87 5.81
N LEU A 378 -23.02 2.27 4.80
CA LEU A 378 -22.47 3.00 3.66
C LEU A 378 -23.46 3.06 2.50
N GLN A 379 -23.50 4.22 1.84
CA GLN A 379 -24.15 4.36 0.53
C GLN A 379 -23.14 3.98 -0.55
N THR A 380 -23.41 2.89 -1.28
CA THR A 380 -22.55 2.43 -2.38
C THR A 380 -23.07 2.95 -3.71
N TYR A 381 -22.15 3.37 -4.57
CA TYR A 381 -22.42 3.74 -5.94
C TYR A 381 -21.62 2.83 -6.87
N THR A 382 -22.31 2.12 -7.77
CA THR A 382 -21.65 1.45 -8.90
C THR A 382 -21.54 2.43 -10.04
N VAL A 383 -20.32 2.72 -10.46
CA VAL A 383 -19.99 3.56 -11.61
C VAL A 383 -19.76 2.66 -12.81
N LYS A 384 -20.36 2.99 -13.96
CA LYS A 384 -20.11 2.30 -15.22
C LYS A 384 -19.89 3.30 -16.34
N VAL A 385 -18.74 3.22 -17.00
CA VAL A 385 -18.42 4.02 -18.19
C VAL A 385 -18.42 3.14 -19.44
N ALA A 386 -18.45 3.77 -20.62
CA ALA A 386 -18.32 3.03 -21.87
C ALA A 386 -16.92 2.43 -21.99
N ALA A 387 -16.85 1.10 -22.13
CA ALA A 387 -15.61 0.38 -22.35
C ALA A 387 -14.93 0.85 -23.65
N TYR A 388 -13.61 0.93 -23.62
CA TYR A 388 -12.78 1.34 -24.74
C TYR A 388 -11.70 0.29 -24.97
N GLU A 389 -11.55 -0.15 -26.22
CA GLU A 389 -10.48 -1.04 -26.65
C GLU A 389 -9.45 -0.23 -27.45
N PRO A 390 -8.27 0.06 -26.86
CA PRO A 390 -7.24 0.83 -27.54
C PRO A 390 -6.80 0.13 -28.83
N GLN A 391 -6.79 0.88 -29.94
CA GLN A 391 -6.29 0.38 -31.21
C GLN A 391 -4.77 0.56 -31.27
N LEU A 392 -4.06 -0.56 -31.44
CA LEU A 392 -2.60 -0.63 -31.47
C LEU A 392 -2.16 -1.36 -32.74
N LEU A 393 -1.30 -0.74 -33.54
CA LEU A 393 -0.59 -1.43 -34.63
C LEU A 393 0.87 -1.61 -34.23
N VAL A 394 1.28 -2.87 -34.05
CA VAL A 394 2.65 -3.24 -33.70
C VAL A 394 3.34 -3.83 -34.92
N SER A 395 4.39 -3.16 -35.39
CA SER A 395 5.23 -3.65 -36.48
C SER A 395 6.59 -4.06 -35.93
N THR A 396 6.91 -5.36 -35.98
CA THR A 396 8.22 -5.86 -35.53
C THR A 396 9.17 -5.96 -36.72
N THR A 397 10.32 -5.29 -36.63
CA THR A 397 11.38 -5.38 -37.65
C THR A 397 12.44 -6.43 -37.29
N SER A 398 12.50 -6.80 -36.02
CA SER A 398 13.32 -7.89 -35.49
C SER A 398 12.80 -8.28 -34.10
N ASN A 399 13.35 -9.33 -33.50
CA ASN A 399 13.03 -9.71 -32.11
C ASN A 399 13.42 -8.63 -31.07
N ARG A 400 14.18 -7.60 -31.49
CA ARG A 400 14.68 -6.53 -30.62
C ARG A 400 14.06 -5.17 -30.90
N HIS A 401 13.27 -5.04 -31.96
CA HIS A 401 12.74 -3.75 -32.40
C HIS A 401 11.27 -3.88 -32.78
N ALA A 402 10.44 -3.02 -32.19
CA ALA A 402 9.03 -2.90 -32.50
C ALA A 402 8.67 -1.43 -32.65
N ALA A 403 7.94 -1.09 -33.71
CA ALA A 403 7.28 0.19 -33.86
C ALA A 403 5.82 0.05 -33.42
N VAL A 404 5.36 0.95 -32.58
CA VAL A 404 4.01 0.93 -32.01
C VAL A 404 3.28 2.21 -32.42
N GLN A 405 2.25 2.06 -33.24
CA GLN A 405 1.32 3.12 -33.59
C GLN A 405 0.07 2.99 -32.71
N ILE A 406 -0.35 4.11 -32.12
CA ILE A 406 -1.42 4.15 -31.11
C ILE A 406 -2.40 5.23 -31.54
N ASP A 407 -3.69 4.91 -31.56
CA ASP A 407 -4.70 5.95 -31.71
C ASP A 407 -4.61 6.92 -30.52
N ALA A 408 -4.40 8.20 -30.82
CA ALA A 408 -4.27 9.26 -29.82
C ALA A 408 -5.60 9.98 -29.54
N ALA A 409 -6.67 9.66 -30.26
CA ALA A 409 -8.01 10.23 -30.05
C ALA A 409 -8.81 9.40 -29.05
N TRP A 410 -8.51 9.56 -27.76
CA TRP A 410 -9.19 8.82 -26.69
C TRP A 410 -10.53 9.48 -26.33
N PRO A 411 -11.55 8.70 -25.96
CA PRO A 411 -12.82 9.25 -25.50
C PRO A 411 -12.69 9.86 -24.09
N GLU A 412 -13.59 10.76 -23.70
CA GLU A 412 -13.47 11.57 -22.47
C GLU A 412 -13.34 10.75 -21.18
N GLN A 413 -13.91 9.53 -21.14
CA GLN A 413 -13.79 8.63 -20.00
C GLN A 413 -12.44 7.93 -19.89
N VAL A 414 -11.48 8.15 -20.80
CA VAL A 414 -10.13 7.57 -20.78
C VAL A 414 -9.12 8.70 -20.53
N ALA A 415 -8.58 8.74 -19.31
CA ALA A 415 -7.62 9.77 -18.90
C ALA A 415 -6.19 9.47 -19.35
N ASP A 416 -5.86 8.20 -19.50
CA ASP A 416 -4.54 7.72 -19.90
C ASP A 416 -4.65 6.35 -20.57
N LEU A 417 -3.64 6.00 -21.37
CA LEU A 417 -3.37 4.64 -21.81
C LEU A 417 -2.02 4.21 -21.26
N PHE A 418 -1.98 3.08 -20.56
CA PHE A 418 -0.73 2.47 -20.12
C PHE A 418 -0.33 1.35 -21.06
N LEU A 419 0.84 1.48 -21.68
CA LEU A 419 1.45 0.41 -22.45
C LEU A 419 2.17 -0.55 -21.48
N HIS A 420 1.74 -1.81 -21.44
CA HIS A 420 2.38 -2.88 -20.71
C HIS A 420 3.19 -3.74 -21.66
N ILE A 421 4.51 -3.77 -21.44
CA ILE A 421 5.45 -4.49 -22.28
C ILE A 421 6.08 -5.62 -21.47
N LYS A 422 5.84 -6.88 -21.86
CA LYS A 422 6.61 -8.03 -21.37
C LYS A 422 7.66 -8.38 -22.40
N TYR A 423 8.91 -8.48 -21.96
CA TYR A 423 10.02 -8.77 -22.85
C TYR A 423 11.10 -9.56 -22.11
N ASP A 424 11.87 -10.36 -22.84
CA ASP A 424 13.17 -10.84 -22.37
C ASP A 424 14.25 -9.95 -22.98
N GLY A 425 15.22 -9.54 -22.17
CA GLY A 425 16.29 -8.65 -22.60
C GLY A 425 17.07 -8.10 -21.41
N ASP A 426 18.12 -7.35 -21.72
CA ASP A 426 18.95 -6.69 -20.72
C ASP A 426 18.28 -5.39 -20.26
N VAL A 427 18.03 -4.51 -21.23
CA VAL A 427 17.37 -3.21 -21.07
C VAL A 427 16.45 -2.98 -22.26
N ALA A 428 15.26 -2.45 -22.02
CA ALA A 428 14.39 -1.93 -23.05
C ALA A 428 14.39 -0.39 -23.05
N ALA A 429 14.21 0.21 -24.21
CA ALA A 429 14.16 1.65 -24.40
C ALA A 429 13.02 2.01 -25.36
N ALA A 430 12.35 3.11 -25.07
CA ALA A 430 11.22 3.61 -25.83
C ALA A 430 11.61 4.99 -26.35
N TYR A 431 11.47 5.19 -27.65
CA TYR A 431 11.82 6.44 -28.30
C TYR A 431 10.61 7.04 -28.99
N LEU A 432 10.46 8.35 -28.87
CA LEU A 432 9.46 9.13 -29.59
C LEU A 432 10.19 10.26 -30.29
N LYS A 433 9.98 10.44 -31.60
CA LYS A 433 10.72 11.42 -32.42
C LYS A 433 12.25 11.29 -32.33
N ASN A 434 12.75 10.06 -32.26
CA ASN A 434 14.16 9.71 -32.04
C ASN A 434 14.75 10.20 -30.70
N GLU A 435 13.91 10.64 -29.76
CA GLU A 435 14.33 10.99 -28.41
C GLU A 435 14.00 9.85 -27.45
N LEU A 436 14.92 9.54 -26.53
CA LEU A 436 14.68 8.54 -25.50
C LEU A 436 13.61 9.06 -24.53
N LEU A 437 12.43 8.44 -24.57
CA LEU A 437 11.28 8.78 -23.74
C LEU A 437 11.39 8.15 -22.35
N THR A 438 11.67 6.85 -22.31
CA THR A 438 11.98 6.12 -21.06
C THR A 438 12.78 4.87 -21.39
N ASP A 439 13.43 4.31 -20.38
CA ASP A 439 14.19 3.07 -20.44
C ASP A 439 13.86 2.18 -19.24
N HIS A 440 14.11 0.88 -19.35
CA HIS A 440 13.74 -0.08 -18.32
C HIS A 440 14.74 -1.22 -18.28
N ILE A 441 15.46 -1.35 -17.17
CA ILE A 441 16.33 -2.50 -16.94
C ILE A 441 15.47 -3.69 -16.54
N HIS A 442 15.60 -4.83 -17.21
CA HIS A 442 14.73 -5.98 -16.96
C HIS A 442 14.99 -6.62 -15.59
N TYR A 443 14.00 -6.61 -14.69
CA TYR A 443 14.07 -7.22 -13.35
C TYR A 443 12.97 -8.27 -13.11
N GLY A 444 12.33 -8.77 -14.18
CA GLY A 444 11.30 -9.81 -14.11
C GLY A 444 9.85 -9.31 -14.06
N GLN A 445 9.65 -7.99 -14.06
CA GLN A 445 8.33 -7.37 -14.15
C GLN A 445 8.08 -6.78 -15.54
N ALA A 446 6.79 -6.69 -15.90
CA ALA A 446 6.37 -5.97 -17.11
C ALA A 446 6.74 -4.49 -16.99
N TRP A 447 7.11 -3.88 -18.11
CA TRP A 447 7.44 -2.47 -18.19
C TRP A 447 6.19 -1.64 -18.50
N PRO A 448 5.71 -0.79 -17.58
CA PRO A 448 4.60 0.12 -17.82
C PRO A 448 5.08 1.47 -18.38
N ILE A 449 4.39 1.99 -19.39
CA ILE A 449 4.60 3.35 -19.93
C ILE A 449 3.26 4.08 -19.98
N GLY A 450 3.10 5.14 -19.20
CA GLY A 450 1.93 6.02 -19.28
C GLY A 450 2.05 6.98 -20.48
N LEU A 451 0.97 7.14 -21.24
CA LEU A 451 1.02 7.82 -22.55
C LEU A 451 0.37 9.21 -22.54
N LYS A 452 -0.37 9.57 -21.47
CA LYS A 452 -1.10 10.86 -21.37
C LYS A 452 -0.21 12.07 -21.64
N GLY A 453 1.01 12.08 -21.11
CA GLY A 453 1.96 13.18 -21.29
C GLY A 453 2.44 13.36 -22.74
N PHE A 454 2.21 12.38 -23.61
CA PHE A 454 2.73 12.30 -24.98
C PHE A 454 1.61 12.17 -26.03
N GLN A 455 0.35 12.35 -25.62
CA GLN A 455 -0.82 12.09 -26.46
C GLN A 455 -0.78 12.89 -27.78
N ASN A 456 -0.32 14.14 -27.73
CA ASN A 456 -0.25 14.99 -28.93
C ASN A 456 0.82 14.48 -29.89
N GLU A 457 1.99 14.12 -29.38
CA GLU A 457 3.11 13.61 -30.16
C GLU A 457 2.81 12.26 -30.82
N LEU A 458 2.03 11.41 -30.15
CA LEU A 458 1.62 10.10 -30.66
C LEU A 458 0.67 10.17 -31.87
N ARG A 459 0.06 11.33 -32.15
CA ARG A 459 -0.79 11.51 -33.36
C ARG A 459 -0.01 11.36 -34.66
N ASP A 460 1.21 11.89 -34.68
CA ASP A 460 2.03 12.01 -35.88
C ASP A 460 3.26 11.10 -35.85
N ASN A 461 3.49 10.39 -34.74
CA ASN A 461 4.73 9.65 -34.50
C ASN A 461 4.45 8.30 -33.87
N GLU A 462 5.21 7.29 -34.30
CA GLU A 462 5.23 5.97 -33.69
C GLU A 462 6.21 5.91 -32.51
N LEU A 463 5.84 5.13 -31.50
CA LEU A 463 6.72 4.79 -30.39
C LEU A 463 7.64 3.66 -30.82
N GLN A 464 8.94 3.91 -30.87
CA GLN A 464 9.95 2.90 -31.19
C GLN A 464 10.41 2.21 -29.92
N LEU A 465 10.24 0.90 -29.85
CA LEU A 465 10.73 0.06 -28.76
C LEU A 465 11.99 -0.68 -29.23
N ALA A 466 13.03 -0.66 -28.40
CA ALA A 466 14.27 -1.36 -28.64
C ALA A 466 14.71 -2.16 -27.41
N ILE A 467 15.16 -3.41 -27.61
CA ILE A 467 15.73 -4.27 -26.57
C ILE A 467 17.23 -4.41 -26.79
N THR A 468 18.02 -4.00 -25.79
CA THR A 468 19.41 -4.45 -25.65
C THR A 468 19.39 -5.90 -25.18
N PRO A 469 19.99 -6.86 -25.91
CA PRO A 469 19.88 -8.28 -25.58
C PRO A 469 20.74 -8.66 -24.37
N ILE A 470 20.32 -9.70 -23.66
CA ILE A 470 21.22 -10.42 -22.73
C ILE A 470 22.19 -11.23 -23.57
N ARG A 471 23.49 -10.99 -23.35
CA ARG A 471 24.57 -11.75 -24.01
C ARG A 471 25.04 -12.89 -23.12
N LYS A 472 24.92 -14.13 -23.60
CA LYS A 472 25.52 -15.33 -23.00
C LYS A 472 26.56 -15.88 -23.97
N GLY A 473 27.83 -15.57 -23.73
CA GLY A 473 28.91 -15.92 -24.65
C GLY A 473 30.22 -15.21 -24.31
N THR A 474 31.14 -15.21 -25.27
CA THR A 474 32.45 -14.57 -25.14
C THR A 474 32.56 -13.40 -26.11
N THR A 475 32.93 -12.23 -25.61
CA THR A 475 33.31 -11.10 -26.47
C THR A 475 34.80 -11.20 -26.73
N HIS A 476 35.18 -11.41 -27.99
CA HIS A 476 36.57 -11.38 -28.43
C HIS A 476 36.93 -9.97 -28.87
N THR A 477 38.00 -9.44 -28.31
CA THR A 477 38.50 -8.10 -28.65
C THR A 477 39.70 -8.24 -29.58
N PHE A 478 39.62 -7.61 -30.75
CA PHE A 478 40.71 -7.55 -31.73
C PHE A 478 41.20 -6.12 -31.80
N VAL A 479 42.48 -5.91 -31.45
CA VAL A 479 43.13 -4.61 -31.55
C VAL A 479 44.02 -4.62 -32.79
N ASN A 480 43.48 -4.11 -33.90
CA ASN A 480 44.22 -3.89 -35.14
C ASN A 480 44.32 -2.36 -35.40
N GLN A 481 44.27 -1.89 -36.66
CA GLN A 481 44.17 -0.45 -36.97
C GLN A 481 42.87 0.20 -36.47
N ALA A 482 41.88 -0.61 -36.04
CA ALA A 482 40.68 -0.19 -35.33
C ALA A 482 40.37 -1.20 -34.20
N PHE A 483 39.73 -0.72 -33.13
CA PHE A 483 39.23 -1.56 -32.05
C PHE A 483 37.94 -2.26 -32.50
N VAL A 484 37.95 -3.58 -32.60
CA VAL A 484 36.79 -4.37 -33.02
C VAL A 484 36.44 -5.41 -31.95
N GLU A 485 35.21 -5.36 -31.46
CA GLU A 485 34.65 -6.40 -30.61
C GLU A 485 33.77 -7.34 -31.42
N ARG A 486 33.99 -8.64 -31.30
CA ARG A 486 33.15 -9.68 -31.89
C ARG A 486 32.58 -10.55 -30.79
N PHE A 487 31.27 -10.52 -30.62
CA PHE A 487 30.57 -11.41 -29.70
C PHE A 487 30.31 -12.77 -30.36
N GLU A 488 30.69 -13.84 -29.68
CA GLU A 488 30.32 -15.22 -30.01
C GLU A 488 29.47 -15.80 -28.88
N GLY A 489 28.21 -16.11 -29.17
CA GLY A 489 27.29 -16.68 -28.20
C GLY A 489 25.82 -16.47 -28.54
N VAL A 490 24.98 -16.58 -27.52
CA VAL A 490 23.52 -16.40 -27.63
C VAL A 490 23.16 -15.00 -27.16
N GLU A 491 22.37 -14.30 -27.98
CA GLU A 491 21.75 -13.04 -27.62
C GLU A 491 20.24 -13.27 -27.39
N ILE A 492 19.78 -13.00 -26.17
CA ILE A 492 18.37 -13.17 -25.78
C ILE A 492 17.71 -11.80 -25.81
N ALA A 493 16.77 -11.62 -26.74
CA ALA A 493 15.90 -10.47 -26.83
C ALA A 493 14.60 -10.88 -27.51
N ALA A 494 13.46 -10.63 -26.88
CA ALA A 494 12.14 -10.92 -27.44
C ALA A 494 11.07 -10.07 -26.76
N PHE A 495 10.14 -9.51 -27.54
CA PHE A 495 8.87 -9.01 -27.02
C PHE A 495 7.87 -10.18 -26.91
N HIS A 496 7.29 -10.37 -25.73
CA HIS A 496 6.27 -11.39 -25.46
C HIS A 496 4.86 -10.81 -25.51
N GLU A 497 4.70 -9.58 -25.03
CA GLU A 497 3.42 -8.87 -25.01
C GLU A 497 3.69 -7.36 -25.12
N ILE A 498 2.91 -6.69 -25.97
CA ILE A 498 2.81 -5.23 -26.03
C ILE A 498 1.31 -4.92 -26.04
N LYS A 499 0.78 -4.42 -24.93
CA LYS A 499 -0.66 -4.21 -24.74
C LYS A 499 -0.93 -2.83 -24.15
N ALA A 500 -1.89 -2.10 -24.72
CA ALA A 500 -2.40 -0.88 -24.11
C ALA A 500 -3.58 -1.19 -23.18
N VAL A 501 -3.57 -0.60 -21.99
CA VAL A 501 -4.62 -0.70 -20.97
C VAL A 501 -5.20 0.68 -20.73
N PRO A 502 -6.51 0.88 -20.93
CA PRO A 502 -7.15 2.16 -20.67
C PRO A 502 -7.28 2.42 -19.17
N HIS A 503 -6.93 3.64 -18.76
CA HIS A 503 -7.20 4.13 -17.41
C HIS A 503 -8.42 5.02 -17.45
N TYR A 504 -9.54 4.47 -16.97
CA TYR A 504 -10.82 5.17 -17.00
C TYR A 504 -10.89 6.26 -15.92
N VAL A 505 -11.66 7.31 -16.17
CA VAL A 505 -11.90 8.41 -15.22
C VAL A 505 -13.38 8.80 -15.16
N THR A 506 -13.85 9.13 -13.96
CA THR A 506 -15.08 9.92 -13.77
C THR A 506 -14.91 10.85 -12.58
N ALA A 507 -15.62 11.97 -12.57
CA ALA A 507 -15.76 12.84 -11.41
C ALA A 507 -17.16 12.68 -10.81
N LEU A 508 -17.25 12.40 -9.51
CA LEU A 508 -18.50 12.38 -8.76
C LEU A 508 -18.67 13.72 -8.03
N SER A 509 -19.85 14.34 -8.18
CA SER A 509 -20.17 15.63 -7.56
C SER A 509 -21.63 15.69 -7.14
N GLN A 510 -21.92 16.46 -6.10
CA GLN A 510 -23.31 16.77 -5.75
C GLN A 510 -24.01 17.54 -6.88
N VAL A 511 -25.29 17.24 -7.06
CA VAL A 511 -26.19 18.04 -7.89
C VAL A 511 -26.64 19.23 -7.05
N PHE A 512 -26.23 20.43 -7.46
CA PHE A 512 -26.79 21.67 -6.95
C PHE A 512 -27.87 22.13 -7.94
N GLU A 513 -29.08 22.41 -7.44
CA GLU A 513 -30.16 23.03 -8.21
C GLU A 513 -29.84 24.49 -8.60
#